data_AF-A0A5C3LSC3-F1
#
_entry.id   AF-A0A5C3LSC3-F1
#
_cell.length_a   1.000
_cell.length_b   1.000
_cell.length_c   1.000
_cell.angle_alpha   90.00
_cell.angle_beta   90.00
_cell.angle_gamma   90.00
#
_symmetry.space_group_name_H-M   'P 1'
#
loop_
_entity.id
_entity.type
_entity.pdbx_description
1 polymer ?
#
loop_
_entity_poly.entity_id
_entity_poly.type
_entity_poly.pdbx_seq_one_letter_code
_entity_poly.pdbx_strand_id
1 'polypeptide(L)'
;MLFVPLAVLLGAASTAVASPMNPRALPTPVSAATARTYLASLTVEAESNSPAYDRDLFNHWITISGSCNTRETVLKRDGTNVVTNTACAATSGNWVSPFDGVATTLASDLDIDHLVPLKEAWVSGARLWTNAQREAFANDLVRPQLIAVTDDLNQAKGDKDPAEWMVPLSSYVCTYVRAWVHVKYYWKLSVDSAEKTALTNYLAKC
;
A
#
# COMPACT_ATOMS: atom_id res chain seq x y z
N MET A 1 -25.30 62.81 -36.46
CA MET A 1 -24.72 61.46 -36.64
C MET A 1 -23.84 61.20 -35.43
N LEU A 2 -24.31 60.39 -34.48
CA LEU A 2 -23.61 60.07 -33.23
C LEU A 2 -22.74 58.82 -33.45
N PHE A 3 -21.46 58.90 -33.12
CA PHE A 3 -20.55 57.75 -33.06
C PHE A 3 -20.50 57.19 -31.63
N VAL A 4 -20.73 55.90 -31.46
CA VAL A 4 -20.52 55.15 -30.21
C VAL A 4 -19.38 54.17 -30.45
N PRO A 5 -18.29 54.17 -29.66
CA PRO A 5 -17.24 53.18 -29.80
C PRO A 5 -17.59 51.90 -29.01
N LEU A 6 -17.40 50.76 -29.66
CA LEU A 6 -17.60 49.43 -29.11
C LEU A 6 -16.34 49.02 -28.32
N ALA A 7 -16.45 48.87 -27.00
CA ALA A 7 -15.37 48.36 -26.16
C ALA A 7 -15.39 46.83 -26.15
N VAL A 8 -14.31 46.20 -26.63
CA VAL A 8 -14.11 44.74 -26.57
C VAL A 8 -13.37 44.41 -25.28
N LEU A 9 -14.05 43.74 -24.35
CA LEU A 9 -13.47 43.16 -23.14
C LEU A 9 -12.89 41.78 -23.46
N LEU A 10 -11.55 41.65 -23.46
CA LEU A 10 -10.89 40.35 -23.45
C LEU A 10 -10.96 39.75 -22.04
N GLY A 11 -11.74 38.69 -21.87
CA GLY A 11 -11.74 37.87 -20.67
C GLY A 11 -10.49 36.98 -20.61
N ALA A 12 -9.68 37.14 -19.56
CA ALA A 12 -8.56 36.25 -19.29
C ALA A 12 -9.08 34.93 -18.70
N ALA A 13 -8.89 33.81 -19.42
CA ALA A 13 -9.17 32.48 -18.90
C ALA A 13 -8.06 32.07 -17.91
N SER A 14 -8.40 32.00 -16.62
CA SER A 14 -7.50 31.47 -15.60
C SER A 14 -7.41 29.94 -15.74
N THR A 15 -6.28 29.44 -16.22
CA THR A 15 -5.94 28.01 -16.13
C THR A 15 -5.62 27.68 -14.68
N ALA A 16 -6.50 26.94 -14.01
CA ALA A 16 -6.22 26.36 -12.71
C ALA A 16 -5.10 25.33 -12.85
N VAL A 17 -3.91 25.64 -12.34
CA VAL A 17 -2.81 24.69 -12.20
C VAL A 17 -3.19 23.75 -11.05
N ALA A 18 -3.39 22.47 -11.36
CA ALA A 18 -3.61 21.45 -10.33
C ALA A 18 -2.36 21.35 -9.45
N SER A 19 -2.49 21.70 -8.17
CA SER A 19 -1.44 21.49 -7.17
C SER A 19 -1.05 20.00 -7.12
N PRO A 20 0.25 19.68 -6.98
CA PRO A 20 0.68 18.29 -6.82
C PRO A 20 0.01 17.71 -5.57
N MET A 21 -0.72 16.60 -5.74
CA MET A 21 -1.23 15.81 -4.64
C MET A 21 -0.04 15.37 -3.79
N ASN A 22 0.09 15.94 -2.59
CA ASN A 22 0.83 15.29 -1.51
C ASN A 22 0.32 13.85 -1.44
N PRO A 23 1.13 12.79 -1.61
CA PRO A 23 0.61 11.43 -1.66
C PRO A 23 0.18 11.03 -0.25
N ARG A 24 -1.04 11.44 0.11
CA ARG A 24 -1.80 11.03 1.30
C ARG A 24 -2.41 9.65 1.02
N ALA A 25 -1.56 8.69 0.69
CA ALA A 25 -1.95 7.35 0.31
C ALA A 25 -0.70 6.45 0.23
N LEU A 26 -0.97 5.14 0.18
CA LEU A 26 -0.04 4.13 -0.32
C LEU A 26 0.77 4.65 -1.52
N PRO A 27 2.10 4.42 -1.59
CA PRO A 27 2.88 4.72 -2.78
C PRO A 27 2.22 4.16 -4.03
N THR A 28 2.09 4.96 -5.09
CA THR A 28 1.32 4.56 -6.27
C THR A 28 1.89 3.27 -6.88
N PRO A 29 1.10 2.18 -6.98
CA PRO A 29 1.57 0.96 -7.62
C PRO A 29 1.78 1.17 -9.12
N VAL A 30 2.64 0.35 -9.74
CA VAL A 30 2.87 0.39 -11.20
C VAL A 30 1.57 0.23 -11.99
N SER A 31 1.56 0.64 -13.26
CA SER A 31 0.38 0.52 -14.13
C SER A 31 -0.11 -0.94 -14.24
N ALA A 32 -1.38 -1.16 -14.60
CA ALA A 32 -1.92 -2.51 -14.80
C ALA A 32 -1.15 -3.29 -15.88
N ALA A 33 -0.75 -2.61 -16.97
CA ALA A 33 0.08 -3.21 -18.01
C ALA A 33 1.45 -3.66 -17.47
N THR A 34 2.12 -2.80 -16.69
CA THR A 34 3.40 -3.13 -16.04
C THR A 34 3.24 -4.27 -15.04
N ALA A 35 2.18 -4.26 -14.22
CA ALA A 35 1.89 -5.33 -13.28
C ALA A 35 1.70 -6.68 -13.98
N ARG A 36 1.00 -6.73 -15.13
CA ARG A 36 0.89 -7.95 -15.93
C ARG A 36 2.25 -8.46 -16.42
N THR A 37 3.13 -7.56 -16.88
CA THR A 37 4.50 -7.92 -17.27
C THR A 37 5.31 -8.46 -16.08
N TYR A 38 5.23 -7.79 -14.93
CA TYR A 38 5.89 -8.24 -13.70
C TYR A 38 5.39 -9.62 -13.28
N LEU A 39 4.08 -9.82 -13.20
CA LEU A 39 3.46 -11.10 -12.82
C LEU A 39 3.88 -12.24 -13.75
N ALA A 40 3.96 -11.98 -15.06
CA ALA A 40 4.43 -12.97 -16.02
C ALA A 40 5.86 -13.44 -15.72
N SER A 41 6.72 -12.53 -15.26
CA SER A 41 8.14 -12.80 -14.94
C SER A 41 8.39 -13.40 -13.55
N LEU A 42 7.41 -13.36 -12.63
CA LEU A 42 7.57 -13.94 -11.30
C LEU A 42 7.76 -15.46 -11.39
N THR A 43 8.73 -15.97 -10.64
CA THR A 43 8.95 -17.41 -10.43
C THR A 43 7.69 -18.03 -9.83
N VAL A 44 7.25 -19.14 -10.42
CA VAL A 44 6.13 -19.93 -9.89
C VAL A 44 6.70 -21.12 -9.14
N GLU A 45 6.43 -21.21 -7.85
CA GLU A 45 6.86 -22.33 -7.00
C GLU A 45 5.84 -22.56 -5.89
N ALA A 46 5.86 -23.76 -5.29
CA ALA A 46 5.04 -24.02 -4.11
C ALA A 46 5.62 -23.27 -2.90
N GLU A 47 4.73 -22.76 -2.05
CA GLU A 47 5.09 -22.20 -0.76
C GLU A 47 5.96 -23.15 0.07
N SER A 48 6.93 -22.58 0.79
CA SER A 48 7.80 -23.37 1.67
C SER A 48 7.99 -22.70 3.02
N ASN A 49 7.39 -23.31 4.05
CA ASN A 49 7.55 -22.91 5.45
C ASN A 49 8.63 -23.75 6.16
N SER A 50 9.75 -24.02 5.48
CA SER A 50 10.90 -24.74 6.03
C SER A 50 12.19 -23.93 5.84
N PRO A 51 12.82 -23.43 6.92
CA PRO A 51 12.41 -23.56 8.32
C PRO A 51 11.07 -22.87 8.62
N ALA A 52 10.45 -23.25 9.75
CA ALA A 52 9.20 -22.65 10.19
C ALA A 52 9.34 -21.13 10.33
N TYR A 53 8.30 -20.41 9.92
CA TYR A 53 8.20 -18.96 10.02
C TYR A 53 8.47 -18.48 11.44
N ASP A 54 9.36 -17.50 11.54
CA ASP A 54 9.67 -16.77 12.75
C ASP A 54 9.48 -15.27 12.48
N ARG A 55 8.48 -14.68 13.12
CA ARG A 55 8.12 -13.26 12.96
C ARG A 55 9.20 -12.34 13.50
N ASP A 56 9.94 -12.76 14.52
CA ASP A 56 10.93 -11.92 15.19
C ASP A 56 12.14 -11.63 14.29
N LEU A 57 12.32 -12.42 13.23
CA LEU A 57 13.35 -12.19 12.21
C LEU A 57 13.03 -11.02 11.26
N PHE A 58 11.80 -10.50 11.29
CA PHE A 58 11.39 -9.29 10.58
C PHE A 58 11.36 -8.14 11.58
N ASN A 59 12.53 -7.55 11.87
CA ASN A 59 12.63 -6.37 12.74
C ASN A 59 11.81 -5.21 12.15
N HIS A 60 10.58 -5.05 12.61
CA HIS A 60 9.63 -4.09 12.09
C HIS A 60 9.35 -3.00 13.12
N TRP A 61 8.91 -1.85 12.61
CA TRP A 61 8.72 -0.61 13.37
C TRP A 61 10.04 -0.01 13.86
N ILE A 62 11.06 -0.01 12.98
CA ILE A 62 12.28 0.75 13.23
C ILE A 62 11.99 2.25 13.22
N THR A 63 12.85 3.03 13.87
CA THR A 63 12.82 4.49 13.79
C THR A 63 13.17 4.96 12.39
N ILE A 64 12.27 5.75 11.77
CA ILE A 64 12.47 6.35 10.45
C ILE A 64 13.05 7.76 10.57
N SER A 65 12.50 8.57 11.47
CA SER A 65 12.95 9.94 11.69
C SER A 65 12.51 10.46 13.07
N GLY A 66 13.42 11.07 13.82
CA GLY A 66 13.14 11.55 15.17
C GLY A 66 12.63 10.43 16.07
N SER A 67 11.46 10.62 16.69
CA SER A 67 10.76 9.60 17.48
C SER A 67 9.76 8.76 16.68
N CYS A 68 9.60 9.02 15.37
CA CYS A 68 8.65 8.30 14.54
C CYS A 68 9.22 6.97 14.07
N ASN A 69 8.58 5.89 14.49
CA ASN A 69 8.80 4.59 13.88
C ASN A 69 8.01 4.45 12.57
N THR A 70 8.26 3.38 11.82
CA THR A 70 7.58 3.08 10.57
C THR A 70 6.05 3.08 10.70
N ARG A 71 5.48 2.51 11.79
CA ARG A 71 4.02 2.52 12.02
C ARG A 71 3.47 3.94 12.05
N GLU A 72 4.04 4.79 12.89
CA GLU A 72 3.61 6.18 13.03
C GLU A 72 3.86 7.00 11.76
N THR A 73 4.92 6.67 11.00
CA THR A 73 5.15 7.26 9.68
C THR A 73 4.02 6.93 8.71
N VAL A 74 3.52 5.69 8.70
CA VAL A 74 2.38 5.31 7.83
C VAL A 74 1.09 5.96 8.28
N LEU A 75 0.78 5.97 9.59
CA LEU A 75 -0.41 6.65 10.10
C LEU A 75 -0.44 8.14 9.76
N LYS A 76 0.71 8.82 9.86
CA LYS A 76 0.86 10.22 9.42
C LYS A 76 0.65 10.40 7.92
N ARG A 77 1.16 9.47 7.11
CA ARG A 77 1.04 9.50 5.63
C ARG A 77 -0.40 9.29 5.18
N ASP A 78 -1.08 8.31 5.74
CA ASP A 78 -2.39 7.85 5.28
C ASP A 78 -3.56 8.61 5.93
N GLY A 79 -3.29 9.38 6.99
CA GLY A 79 -4.28 10.20 7.67
C GLY A 79 -4.32 11.66 7.20
N THR A 80 -5.38 12.35 7.61
CA THR A 80 -5.52 13.81 7.47
C THR A 80 -5.70 14.47 8.83
N ASN A 81 -5.10 15.65 8.99
CA ASN A 81 -5.08 16.39 10.27
C ASN A 81 -4.55 15.53 11.44
N VAL A 82 -3.56 14.67 11.16
CA VAL A 82 -2.97 13.80 12.17
C VAL A 82 -2.16 14.64 13.16
N VAL A 83 -2.52 14.56 14.43
CA VAL A 83 -1.79 15.16 15.56
C VAL A 83 -1.03 14.05 16.26
N THR A 84 0.24 14.32 16.59
CA THR A 84 1.09 13.35 17.29
C THR A 84 1.69 13.94 18.56
N ASN A 85 1.89 13.11 19.56
CA ASN A 85 2.62 13.48 20.78
C ASN A 85 4.14 13.50 20.56
N THR A 86 4.91 13.73 21.63
CA THR A 86 6.39 13.78 21.58
C THR A 86 7.04 12.46 21.21
N ALA A 87 6.38 11.33 21.47
CA ALA A 87 6.78 9.99 21.04
C ALA A 87 6.33 9.67 19.60
N CYS A 88 5.83 10.66 18.86
CA CYS A 88 5.26 10.53 17.52
C CYS A 88 3.99 9.67 17.41
N ALA A 89 3.45 9.18 18.52
CA ALA A 89 2.21 8.42 18.50
C ALA A 89 1.05 9.32 18.05
N ALA A 90 0.26 8.85 17.07
CA ALA A 90 -0.97 9.50 16.64
C ALA A 90 -2.00 9.56 17.77
N THR A 91 -2.34 10.78 18.20
CA THR A 91 -3.33 11.03 19.26
C THR A 91 -4.68 11.44 18.70
N SER A 92 -4.72 11.98 17.48
CA SER A 92 -5.94 12.23 16.71
C SER A 92 -5.62 12.34 15.22
N GLY A 93 -6.64 12.25 14.39
CA GLY A 93 -6.56 12.37 12.95
C GLY A 93 -7.86 11.89 12.31
N ASN A 94 -7.89 11.86 10.98
CA ASN A 94 -8.99 11.25 10.23
C ASN A 94 -8.38 10.31 9.20
N TRP A 95 -8.84 9.07 9.20
CA TRP A 95 -8.44 8.04 8.26
C TRP A 95 -9.68 7.45 7.60
N VAL A 96 -9.48 6.94 6.40
CA VAL A 96 -10.46 6.10 5.70
C VAL A 96 -9.72 4.85 5.26
N SER A 97 -10.12 3.70 5.80
CA SER A 97 -9.51 2.42 5.44
C SER A 97 -9.80 2.13 3.96
N PRO A 98 -8.77 1.94 3.13
CA PRO A 98 -8.95 1.67 1.72
C PRO A 98 -9.55 0.29 1.44
N PHE A 99 -9.55 -0.62 2.41
CA PHE A 99 -10.03 -1.99 2.21
C PHE A 99 -11.56 -2.11 2.27
N ASP A 100 -12.22 -1.23 3.01
CA ASP A 100 -13.66 -1.27 3.27
C ASP A 100 -14.35 0.11 3.15
N GLY A 101 -13.58 1.19 3.02
CA GLY A 101 -14.08 2.56 2.97
C GLY A 101 -14.53 3.11 4.33
N VAL A 102 -14.23 2.42 5.42
CA VAL A 102 -14.65 2.83 6.77
C VAL A 102 -13.80 4.00 7.25
N ALA A 103 -14.45 5.07 7.66
CA ALA A 103 -13.81 6.23 8.27
C ALA A 103 -13.64 6.04 9.78
N THR A 104 -12.50 6.42 10.32
CA THR A 104 -12.26 6.46 11.77
C THR A 104 -11.38 7.65 12.15
N THR A 105 -11.53 8.10 13.39
CA THR A 105 -10.64 9.09 14.04
C THR A 105 -9.74 8.45 15.10
N LEU A 106 -9.89 7.15 15.33
CA LEU A 106 -9.15 6.40 16.33
C LEU A 106 -7.99 5.67 15.66
N ALA A 107 -6.77 6.08 15.97
CA ALA A 107 -5.55 5.41 15.48
C ALA A 107 -5.37 3.99 16.04
N SER A 108 -6.14 3.63 17.09
CA SER A 108 -6.20 2.28 17.67
C SER A 108 -7.01 1.30 16.83
N ASP A 109 -7.97 1.80 16.04
CA ASP A 109 -8.82 0.96 15.16
C ASP A 109 -8.14 0.69 13.81
N LEU A 110 -6.86 1.07 13.70
CA LEU A 110 -6.06 0.94 12.50
C LEU A 110 -4.82 0.10 12.77
N ASP A 111 -4.66 -0.89 11.92
CA ASP A 111 -3.42 -1.60 11.73
C ASP A 111 -2.66 -1.06 10.53
N ILE A 112 -1.34 -1.23 10.55
CA ILE A 112 -0.52 -1.08 9.36
C ILE A 112 -0.36 -2.46 8.74
N ASP A 113 -1.13 -2.71 7.70
CA ASP A 113 -1.05 -3.94 6.93
C ASP A 113 0.24 -3.96 6.11
N HIS A 114 0.93 -5.10 6.19
CA HIS A 114 1.92 -5.50 5.20
C HIS A 114 1.14 -6.09 4.02
N LEU A 115 1.01 -5.30 2.95
CA LEU A 115 0.19 -5.64 1.80
C LEU A 115 0.48 -7.07 1.32
N VAL A 116 1.76 -7.40 1.12
CA VAL A 116 2.24 -8.80 1.15
C VAL A 116 2.60 -9.15 2.60
N PRO A 117 1.86 -10.04 3.30
CA PRO A 117 2.13 -10.36 4.70
C PRO A 117 3.57 -10.83 4.94
N LEU A 118 4.06 -10.66 6.18
CA LEU A 118 5.42 -11.09 6.53
C LEU A 118 5.60 -12.62 6.38
N LYS A 119 4.61 -13.40 6.78
CA LYS A 119 4.64 -14.86 6.60
C LYS A 119 4.50 -15.25 5.14
N GLU A 120 3.64 -14.56 4.39
CA GLU A 120 3.51 -14.76 2.95
C GLU A 120 4.85 -14.53 2.23
N ALA A 121 5.53 -13.44 2.56
CA ALA A 121 6.89 -13.20 2.06
C ALA A 121 7.87 -14.31 2.47
N TRP A 122 7.77 -14.82 3.70
CA TRP A 122 8.61 -15.92 4.19
C TRP A 122 8.46 -17.19 3.35
N VAL A 123 7.22 -17.63 3.14
CA VAL A 123 6.92 -18.86 2.38
C VAL A 123 7.21 -18.69 0.88
N SER A 124 7.15 -17.45 0.38
CA SER A 124 7.51 -17.04 -0.98
C SER A 124 8.99 -16.67 -1.17
N GLY A 125 9.88 -17.01 -0.23
CA GLY A 125 11.34 -16.95 -0.41
C GLY A 125 12.12 -16.11 0.61
N ALA A 126 11.46 -15.24 1.38
CA ALA A 126 12.15 -14.39 2.37
C ALA A 126 12.80 -15.17 3.53
N ARG A 127 12.47 -16.46 3.70
CA ARG A 127 13.20 -17.36 4.61
C ARG A 127 14.69 -17.49 4.29
N LEU A 128 15.07 -17.28 3.03
CA LEU A 128 16.46 -17.36 2.57
C LEU A 128 17.19 -16.02 2.66
N TRP A 129 16.50 -14.95 3.06
CA TRP A 129 17.09 -13.64 3.15
C TRP A 129 17.98 -13.49 4.39
N THR A 130 18.82 -12.47 4.35
CA THR A 130 19.48 -11.94 5.55
C THR A 130 18.47 -11.20 6.44
N ASN A 131 18.80 -11.00 7.72
CA ASN A 131 17.97 -10.18 8.62
C ASN A 131 17.78 -8.75 8.10
N ALA A 132 18.83 -8.16 7.52
CA ALA A 132 18.77 -6.80 6.97
C ALA A 132 17.76 -6.68 5.81
N GLN A 133 17.64 -7.71 4.96
CA GLN A 133 16.64 -7.73 3.89
C GLN A 133 15.22 -7.87 4.44
N ARG A 134 15.00 -8.72 5.45
CA ARG A 134 13.69 -8.85 6.12
C ARG A 134 13.27 -7.56 6.84
N GLU A 135 14.20 -6.90 7.54
CA GLU A 135 13.98 -5.58 8.14
C GLU A 135 13.63 -4.55 7.07
N ALA A 136 14.38 -4.49 5.97
CA ALA A 136 14.11 -3.55 4.89
C ALA A 136 12.74 -3.80 4.22
N PHE A 137 12.32 -5.05 4.06
CA PHE A 137 10.98 -5.41 3.56
C PHE A 137 9.88 -4.98 4.53
N ALA A 138 10.06 -5.30 5.81
CA ALA A 138 9.05 -5.03 6.83
C ALA A 138 8.86 -3.52 7.10
N ASN A 139 9.82 -2.69 6.68
CA ASN A 139 9.78 -1.23 6.82
C ASN A 139 9.77 -0.50 5.46
N ASP A 140 9.39 -1.16 4.37
CA ASP A 140 9.42 -0.55 3.03
C ASP A 140 8.32 0.53 2.88
N LEU A 141 8.73 1.79 2.95
CA LEU A 141 7.88 2.96 2.74
C LEU A 141 7.92 3.50 1.30
N VAL A 142 8.79 2.94 0.44
CA VAL A 142 8.99 3.40 -0.95
C VAL A 142 8.05 2.66 -1.90
N ARG A 143 7.85 1.35 -1.66
CA ARG A 143 6.93 0.49 -2.44
C ARG A 143 5.56 0.48 -1.74
N PRO A 144 4.50 0.03 -2.43
CA PRO A 144 3.17 -0.09 -1.84
C PRO A 144 3.04 -1.28 -0.87
N GLN A 145 3.95 -1.37 0.11
CA GLN A 145 4.01 -2.50 1.04
C GLN A 145 3.30 -2.24 2.36
N LEU A 146 3.24 -1.00 2.84
CA LEU A 146 2.65 -0.66 4.14
C LEU A 146 1.45 0.27 3.96
N ILE A 147 0.32 -0.04 4.59
CA ILE A 147 -0.92 0.72 4.46
C ILE A 147 -1.75 0.73 5.75
N ALA A 148 -2.32 1.87 6.13
CA ALA A 148 -3.26 1.93 7.24
C ALA A 148 -4.65 1.40 6.83
N VAL A 149 -5.14 0.37 7.51
CA VAL A 149 -6.44 -0.27 7.28
C VAL A 149 -7.12 -0.57 8.61
N THR A 150 -8.44 -0.77 8.58
CA THR A 150 -9.20 -1.26 9.73
C THR A 150 -8.61 -2.58 10.26
N ASP A 151 -8.42 -2.66 11.57
CA ASP A 151 -7.85 -3.83 12.25
C ASP A 151 -8.61 -5.13 11.98
N ASP A 152 -9.94 -5.09 11.93
CA ASP A 152 -10.79 -6.23 11.60
C ASP A 152 -10.45 -6.82 10.22
N LEU A 153 -10.20 -5.97 9.22
CA LEU A 153 -9.89 -6.42 7.86
C LEU A 153 -8.46 -6.95 7.76
N ASN A 154 -7.51 -6.34 8.48
CA ASN A 154 -6.15 -6.84 8.59
C ASN A 154 -6.12 -8.23 9.25
N GLN A 155 -6.89 -8.43 10.32
CA GLN A 155 -7.03 -9.73 11.00
C GLN A 155 -7.74 -10.76 10.10
N ALA A 156 -8.77 -10.37 9.37
CA ALA A 156 -9.49 -11.25 8.44
C ALA A 156 -8.58 -11.73 7.29
N LYS A 157 -7.74 -10.84 6.74
CA LYS A 157 -6.68 -11.16 5.78
C LYS A 157 -5.67 -12.12 6.42
N GLY A 158 -5.03 -11.71 7.52
CA GLY A 158 -3.96 -12.47 8.15
C GLY A 158 -2.80 -12.68 7.18
N ASP A 159 -2.32 -13.92 7.07
CA ASP A 159 -1.20 -14.29 6.21
C ASP A 159 -1.61 -14.74 4.79
N LYS A 160 -2.89 -14.59 4.44
CA LYS A 160 -3.47 -15.11 3.20
C LYS A 160 -3.01 -14.34 1.96
N ASP A 161 -2.88 -15.06 0.87
CA ASP A 161 -2.61 -14.51 -0.45
C ASP A 161 -3.90 -14.06 -1.19
N PRO A 162 -3.79 -13.46 -2.39
CA PRO A 162 -4.93 -13.06 -3.23
C PRO A 162 -5.83 -14.20 -3.74
N ALA A 163 -5.42 -15.46 -3.64
CA ALA A 163 -6.26 -16.61 -3.97
C ALA A 163 -7.14 -17.02 -2.78
N GLU A 164 -6.68 -16.80 -1.55
CA GLU A 164 -7.39 -17.15 -0.31
C GLU A 164 -8.22 -16.00 0.27
N TRP A 165 -7.78 -14.75 0.07
CA TRP A 165 -8.48 -13.56 0.55
C TRP A 165 -8.35 -12.40 -0.42
N MET A 166 -9.43 -11.63 -0.57
CA MET A 166 -9.43 -10.43 -1.40
C MET A 166 -10.12 -9.28 -0.67
N VAL A 167 -9.63 -8.07 -0.91
CA VAL A 167 -10.22 -6.83 -0.40
C VAL A 167 -11.71 -6.74 -0.78
N PRO A 168 -12.62 -6.49 0.18
CA PRO A 168 -14.06 -6.52 -0.09
C PRO A 168 -14.52 -5.28 -0.88
N LEU A 169 -13.83 -4.15 -0.75
CA LEU A 169 -14.15 -2.96 -1.51
C LEU A 169 -13.70 -3.13 -2.97
N SER A 170 -14.65 -3.39 -3.86
CA SER A 170 -14.40 -3.68 -5.28
C SER A 170 -13.63 -2.57 -6.01
N SER A 171 -13.85 -1.30 -5.63
CA SER A 171 -13.13 -0.16 -6.23
C SER A 171 -11.63 -0.15 -5.88
N TYR A 172 -11.21 -0.87 -4.83
CA TYR A 172 -9.82 -0.96 -4.40
C TYR A 172 -9.07 -2.18 -4.96
N VAL A 173 -9.79 -3.18 -5.50
CA VAL A 173 -9.21 -4.45 -6.00
C VAL A 173 -8.06 -4.21 -6.99
N CYS A 174 -8.24 -3.33 -7.99
CA CYS A 174 -7.19 -3.07 -8.96
C CYS A 174 -5.94 -2.46 -8.35
N THR A 175 -6.08 -1.53 -7.39
CA THR A 175 -4.93 -0.97 -6.66
C THR A 175 -4.22 -2.06 -5.86
N TYR A 176 -4.99 -2.88 -5.14
CA TYR A 176 -4.50 -3.97 -4.31
C TYR A 176 -3.66 -4.98 -5.12
N VAL A 177 -4.18 -5.55 -6.21
CA VAL A 177 -3.44 -6.57 -6.98
C VAL A 177 -2.23 -6.00 -7.74
N ARG A 178 -2.30 -4.73 -8.18
CA ARG A 178 -1.14 -4.05 -8.79
C ARG A 178 -0.04 -3.80 -7.76
N ALA A 179 -0.42 -3.40 -6.54
CA ALA A 179 0.50 -3.20 -5.44
C ALA A 179 1.16 -4.51 -5.01
N TRP A 180 0.37 -5.58 -4.89
CA TRP A 180 0.84 -6.91 -4.54
C TRP A 180 1.93 -7.40 -5.49
N VAL A 181 1.65 -7.36 -6.80
CA VAL A 181 2.62 -7.74 -7.83
C VAL A 181 3.84 -6.83 -7.84
N HIS A 182 3.67 -5.52 -7.62
CA HIS A 182 4.79 -4.58 -7.54
C HIS A 182 5.75 -4.95 -6.41
N VAL A 183 5.22 -5.24 -5.21
CA VAL A 183 6.02 -5.67 -4.06
C VAL A 183 6.74 -6.97 -4.36
N LYS A 184 6.01 -8.03 -4.78
CA LYS A 184 6.63 -9.34 -5.05
C LYS A 184 7.72 -9.26 -6.11
N TYR A 185 7.49 -8.48 -7.18
CA TYR A 185 8.49 -8.27 -8.23
C TYR A 185 9.75 -7.57 -7.71
N TYR A 186 9.59 -6.47 -6.97
CA TYR A 186 10.74 -5.73 -6.47
C TYR A 186 11.59 -6.58 -5.50
N TRP A 187 10.91 -7.29 -4.59
CA TRP A 187 11.56 -8.12 -3.57
C TRP A 187 11.98 -9.51 -4.07
N LYS A 188 11.69 -9.84 -5.33
CA LYS A 188 11.99 -11.15 -5.94
C LYS A 188 11.37 -12.32 -5.16
N LEU A 189 10.16 -12.10 -4.66
CA LEU A 189 9.35 -13.14 -4.05
C LEU A 189 8.70 -13.97 -5.16
N SER A 190 8.54 -15.26 -4.92
CA SER A 190 7.79 -16.14 -5.80
C SER A 190 6.28 -15.98 -5.62
N VAL A 191 5.53 -16.59 -6.52
CA VAL A 191 4.08 -16.77 -6.41
C VAL A 191 3.76 -18.24 -6.55
N ASP A 192 2.73 -18.72 -5.87
CA ASP A 192 2.22 -20.05 -6.17
C ASP A 192 1.28 -20.05 -7.40
N SER A 193 0.83 -21.25 -7.80
CA SER A 193 -0.02 -21.40 -8.99
C SER A 193 -1.44 -20.85 -8.80
N ALA A 194 -2.02 -20.98 -7.61
CA ALA A 194 -3.34 -20.44 -7.28
C ALA A 194 -3.27 -18.92 -7.21
N GLU A 195 -2.26 -18.39 -6.52
CA GLU A 195 -1.98 -16.96 -6.42
C GLU A 195 -1.83 -16.31 -7.80
N LYS A 196 -0.97 -16.88 -8.66
CA LYS A 196 -0.72 -16.35 -10.01
C LYS A 196 -1.99 -16.35 -10.85
N THR A 197 -2.83 -17.38 -10.70
CA THR A 197 -4.12 -17.46 -11.39
C THR A 197 -5.06 -16.37 -10.91
N ALA A 198 -5.20 -16.20 -9.59
CA ALA A 198 -6.02 -15.15 -9.00
C ALA A 198 -5.58 -13.76 -9.47
N LEU A 199 -4.29 -13.44 -9.31
CA LEU A 199 -3.71 -12.15 -9.73
C LEU A 199 -3.92 -11.89 -11.23
N THR A 200 -3.75 -12.90 -12.09
CA THR A 200 -3.99 -12.79 -13.53
C THR A 200 -5.45 -12.41 -13.81
N ASN A 201 -6.40 -13.09 -13.16
CA ASN A 201 -7.82 -12.85 -13.35
C ASN A 201 -8.27 -11.46 -12.88
N TYR A 202 -7.75 -10.99 -11.75
CA TYR A 202 -8.05 -9.65 -11.27
C TYR A 202 -7.41 -8.57 -12.13
N LEU A 203 -6.14 -8.74 -12.52
CA LEU A 203 -5.44 -7.79 -13.39
C LEU A 203 -6.01 -7.71 -14.81
N ALA A 204 -6.73 -8.73 -15.29
CA ALA A 204 -7.44 -8.68 -16.58
C ALA A 204 -8.68 -7.78 -16.54
N LYS A 205 -9.23 -7.51 -15.35
CA LYS A 205 -10.38 -6.62 -15.12
C LYS A 205 -9.95 -5.19 -14.77
N CYS A 206 -8.64 -4.96 -14.76
CA CYS A 206 -7.99 -3.66 -14.73
C CYS A 206 -7.50 -3.31 -16.15
#